data_AF-A0A496NAL6-F1
#
_entry.id   AF-A0A496NAL6-F1
#
_cell.length_a   1.000
_cell.length_b   1.000
_cell.length_c   1.000
_cell.angle_alpha   90.00
_cell.angle_beta   90.00
_cell.angle_gamma   90.00
#
_symmetry.space_group_name_H-M   'P 1'
#
loop_
_entity.id
_entity.type
_entity.pdbx_description
1 polymer ?
#
loop_
_entity_poly.entity_id
_entity_poly.type
_entity_poly.pdbx_seq_one_letter_code
_entity_poly.pdbx_strand_id
1 'polypeptide(L)'
;MNDLTLLDLFLNELWIGKGLSPNTVQSYRLDLTALCDWLGERKLSLLGLDSVDLQTFLGERVEQGYKATSTARLLSAIRKLFQYLYQEKYRTDDPSAV
;
A
#
# COMPACT_ATOMS: atom_id res chain seq x y z
N MET A 1 -10.61 -4.64 11.79
CA MET A 1 -10.93 -3.84 10.59
C MET A 1 -10.36 -4.58 9.39
N ASN A 2 -11.03 -4.59 8.24
CA ASN A 2 -10.56 -5.28 7.03
C ASN A 2 -9.57 -4.39 6.26
N ASP A 3 -8.52 -4.96 5.68
CA ASP A 3 -7.51 -4.26 4.89
C ASP A 3 -8.10 -3.49 3.71
N LEU A 4 -9.12 -4.04 3.04
CA LEU A 4 -9.82 -3.33 1.97
C LEU A 4 -10.58 -2.09 2.48
N THR A 5 -11.07 -2.13 3.72
CA THR A 5 -11.69 -0.96 4.35
C THR A 5 -10.67 0.13 4.64
N LEU A 6 -9.49 -0.23 5.14
CA LEU A 6 -8.38 0.71 5.37
C LEU A 6 -7.91 1.34 4.05
N LEU A 7 -7.83 0.53 2.99
CA LEU A 7 -7.50 0.98 1.65
C LEU A 7 -8.52 2.01 1.15
N ASP A 8 -9.82 1.72 1.28
CA ASP A 8 -10.88 2.63 0.82
C ASP A 8 -10.86 3.96 1.57
N LEU A 9 -10.63 3.95 2.89
CA LEU A 9 -10.49 5.16 3.70
C LEU A 9 -9.29 6.00 3.22
N PHE A 10 -8.14 5.37 3.03
CA PHE A 10 -6.94 6.03 2.50
C PHE A 10 -7.17 6.64 1.12
N LEU A 11 -7.78 5.90 0.18
CA LEU A 11 -8.00 6.38 -1.18
C LEU A 11 -9.02 7.52 -1.22
N ASN A 12 -10.05 7.48 -0.37
CA ASN A 12 -11.00 8.58 -0.21
C ASN A 12 -10.30 9.83 0.34
N GLU A 13 -9.40 9.70 1.32
CA GLU A 13 -8.61 10.81 1.84
C GLU A 13 -7.71 11.43 0.76
N LEU A 14 -7.06 10.61 -0.07
CA LEU A 14 -6.27 11.13 -1.18
C LEU A 14 -7.11 11.88 -2.22
N TRP A 15 -8.31 11.39 -2.51
CA TRP A 15 -9.19 12.02 -3.49
C TRP A 15 -9.79 13.33 -2.95
N ILE A 16 -10.40 13.27 -1.77
CA ILE A 16 -11.17 14.39 -1.18
C ILE A 16 -10.23 15.36 -0.47
N GLY A 17 -9.38 14.86 0.43
CA GLY A 17 -8.51 15.68 1.28
C GLY A 17 -7.33 16.28 0.53
N LYS A 18 -6.73 15.52 -0.40
CA LYS A 18 -5.50 15.93 -1.12
C LYS A 18 -5.71 16.27 -2.60
N GLY A 19 -6.93 16.16 -3.12
CA GLY A 19 -7.27 16.55 -4.49
C GLY A 19 -6.54 15.77 -5.58
N LEU A 20 -6.13 14.53 -5.32
CA LEU A 20 -5.46 13.71 -6.34
C LEU A 20 -6.40 13.40 -7.51
N SER A 21 -5.84 13.33 -8.72
CA SER A 21 -6.62 13.01 -9.90
C SER A 21 -7.27 11.61 -9.78
N PRO A 22 -8.47 11.40 -10.36
CA PRO A 22 -9.12 10.09 -10.35
C PRO A 22 -8.24 8.98 -10.92
N ASN A 23 -7.43 9.29 -11.94
CA ASN A 23 -6.51 8.34 -12.56
C ASN A 23 -5.39 7.91 -11.59
N THR A 24 -4.86 8.84 -10.79
CA THR A 24 -3.85 8.54 -9.78
C THR A 24 -4.43 7.68 -8.65
N VAL A 25 -5.63 8.02 -8.17
CA VAL A 25 -6.34 7.25 -7.14
C VAL A 25 -6.62 5.83 -7.63
N GLN A 26 -7.11 5.67 -8.87
CA GLN A 26 -7.34 4.36 -9.47
C GLN A 26 -6.04 3.55 -9.64
N SER A 27 -4.95 4.21 -10.04
CA SER A 27 -3.64 3.59 -10.17
C SER A 27 -3.14 3.07 -8.82
N TYR A 28 -3.28 3.87 -7.76
CA TYR A 28 -2.94 3.44 -6.39
C TYR A 28 -3.84 2.32 -5.87
N ARG A 29 -5.14 2.35 -6.18
CA ARG A 29 -6.06 1.27 -5.84
C ARG A 29 -5.57 -0.06 -6.41
N LEU A 30 -5.28 -0.12 -7.71
CA LEU A 30 -4.80 -1.35 -8.35
C LEU A 30 -3.49 -1.86 -7.72
N ASP A 31 -2.55 -0.96 -7.48
CA ASP A 31 -1.26 -1.30 -6.87
C ASP A 31 -1.40 -1.86 -5.46
N LEU A 32 -2.21 -1.20 -4.62
CA LEU A 32 -2.37 -1.55 -3.22
C LEU A 32 -3.33 -2.74 -3.00
N THR A 33 -4.32 -2.94 -3.88
CA THR A 33 -5.11 -4.17 -3.88
C THR A 33 -4.22 -5.39 -4.12
N ALA A 34 -3.25 -5.31 -5.03
CA ALA A 34 -2.30 -6.40 -5.24
C ALA A 34 -1.44 -6.70 -3.99
N LEU A 35 -1.12 -5.68 -3.18
CA LEU A 35 -0.49 -5.90 -1.88
C LEU A 35 -1.44 -6.60 -0.91
N CYS A 36 -2.70 -6.16 -0.79
CA CYS A 36 -3.68 -6.80 0.08
C CYS A 36 -3.93 -8.27 -0.29
N ASP A 37 -4.00 -8.58 -1.58
CA ASP A 37 -4.16 -9.96 -2.07
C ASP A 37 -2.96 -10.83 -1.65
N TRP A 38 -1.74 -10.32 -1.88
CA TRP A 38 -0.50 -10.99 -1.48
C TRP A 38 -0.40 -11.22 0.03
N LEU A 39 -0.85 -10.26 0.85
CA LEU A 39 -0.91 -10.41 2.30
C LEU A 39 -1.93 -11.47 2.71
N GLY A 40 -3.10 -11.49 2.06
CA GLY A 40 -4.15 -12.47 2.31
C GLY A 40 -3.70 -13.91 2.07
N GLU A 41 -2.96 -14.16 0.99
CA GLU A 41 -2.36 -15.47 0.70
C GLU A 41 -1.40 -15.96 1.81
N ARG A 42 -0.76 -15.02 2.51
CA ARG A 42 0.22 -15.28 3.58
C ARG A 42 -0.36 -15.19 4.99
N LYS A 43 -1.67 -14.96 5.12
CA LYS A 43 -2.35 -14.69 6.41
C LYS A 43 -1.75 -13.50 7.16
N LEU A 44 -1.19 -12.55 6.42
CA LEU A 44 -0.73 -11.25 6.94
C LEU A 44 -1.83 -10.21 6.76
N SER A 45 -1.60 -9.01 7.29
CA SER A 45 -2.50 -7.87 7.12
C SER A 45 -1.74 -6.56 7.06
N LEU A 46 -2.40 -5.51 6.57
CA LEU A 46 -1.83 -4.16 6.54
C LEU A 46 -1.39 -3.66 7.92
N LEU A 47 -2.03 -4.13 8.99
CA LEU A 47 -1.70 -3.75 10.37
C LEU A 47 -0.64 -4.66 11.01
N GLY A 48 -0.39 -5.85 10.46
CA GLY A 48 0.48 -6.86 11.06
C GLY A 48 1.80 -7.09 10.34
N LEU A 49 1.92 -6.68 9.08
CA LEU A 49 3.14 -6.87 8.30
C LEU A 49 4.29 -5.98 8.79
N ASP A 50 5.52 -6.43 8.58
CA ASP A 50 6.75 -5.69 8.88
C ASP A 50 7.49 -5.21 7.61
N SER A 51 8.67 -4.61 7.80
CA SER A 51 9.49 -4.13 6.68
C SER A 51 10.05 -5.26 5.79
N VAL A 52 10.29 -6.45 6.36
CA VAL A 52 10.79 -7.62 5.62
C VAL A 52 9.69 -8.15 4.70
N ASP A 53 8.44 -8.16 5.15
CA ASP A 53 7.29 -8.51 4.32
C ASP A 53 7.15 -7.57 3.12
N LEU A 54 7.30 -6.25 3.32
CA LEU A 54 7.25 -5.28 2.22
C LEU A 54 8.39 -5.49 1.22
N GLN A 55 9.62 -5.74 1.71
CA GLN A 55 10.76 -6.01 0.86
C GLN A 55 10.56 -7.31 0.05
N THR A 56 9.99 -8.34 0.68
CA THR A 56 9.69 -9.62 0.04
C THR A 56 8.68 -9.43 -1.09
N PHE A 57 7.58 -8.73 -0.83
CA PHE A 57 6.58 -8.42 -1.85
C PHE A 57 7.17 -7.63 -3.04
N LEU A 58 7.98 -6.61 -2.75
CA LEU A 58 8.63 -5.81 -3.80
C LEU A 58 9.66 -6.64 -4.60
N GLY A 59 10.39 -7.54 -3.94
CA GLY A 59 11.32 -8.48 -4.57
C GLY A 59 10.60 -9.43 -5.53
N GLU A 60 9.53 -10.07 -5.07
CA GLU A 60 8.71 -10.98 -5.89
C GLU A 60 8.12 -10.27 -7.11
N ARG A 61 7.70 -9.01 -6.97
CA ARG A 61 7.24 -8.19 -8.10
C ARG A 61 8.33 -7.95 -9.14
N VAL A 62 9.57 -7.74 -8.71
CA VAL A 62 10.69 -7.60 -9.66
C VAL A 62 10.99 -8.92 -10.37
N GLU A 63 10.98 -10.04 -9.64
CA GLU A 63 11.19 -11.38 -10.20
C GLU A 63 10.11 -11.78 -11.21
N GLN A 64 8.86 -11.34 -10.98
CA GLN A 64 7.74 -11.52 -11.91
C GLN A 64 7.84 -10.64 -13.17
N GLY A 65 8.87 -9.81 -13.32
CA GLY A 65 9.12 -9.02 -14.53
C GLY A 65 8.32 -7.72 -14.63
N TYR A 66 7.78 -7.20 -13.51
CA TYR A 66 7.09 -5.91 -13.52
C TYR A 66 8.05 -4.77 -13.87
N LYS A 67 7.57 -3.81 -14.67
CA LYS A 67 8.35 -2.64 -15.08
C LYS A 67 8.74 -1.79 -13.88
N ALA A 68 9.98 -1.28 -13.88
CA ALA A 68 10.50 -0.40 -12.84
C ALA A 68 9.60 0.82 -12.54
N THR A 69 8.95 1.38 -13.57
CA THR A 69 8.01 2.50 -13.40
C THR A 69 6.74 2.11 -12.63
N SER A 70 6.27 0.87 -12.79
CA SER A 70 5.14 0.34 -12.02
C SER A 70 5.55 0.09 -10.57
N THR A 71 6.73 -0.48 -10.35
CA THR A 71 7.27 -0.72 -9.00
C THR A 71 7.50 0.59 -8.25
N ALA A 72 8.02 1.63 -8.93
CA ALA A 72 8.21 2.95 -8.33
C ALA A 72 6.87 3.60 -7.92
N ARG A 73 5.83 3.46 -8.75
CA ARG A 73 4.48 3.95 -8.43
C ARG A 73 3.87 3.20 -7.25
N LEU A 74 4.01 1.88 -7.21
CA LEU A 74 3.60 1.04 -6.09
C LEU A 74 4.32 1.45 -4.79
N LEU A 75 5.65 1.64 -4.84
CA LEU A 75 6.42 2.08 -3.67
C LEU A 75 5.95 3.44 -3.15
N SER A 76 5.61 4.37 -4.06
CA SER A 76 5.04 5.66 -3.69
C SER A 76 3.67 5.52 -3.01
N ALA A 77 2.82 4.62 -3.53
CA ALA A 77 1.52 4.31 -2.93
C ALA A 77 1.66 3.68 -1.54
N ILE A 78 2.56 2.69 -1.39
CA ILE A 78 2.89 2.03 -0.11
C ILE A 78 3.31 3.06 0.92
N ARG A 79 4.28 3.93 0.59
CA ARG A 79 4.77 4.96 1.52
C ARG A 79 3.66 5.88 1.99
N LYS A 80 2.80 6.33 1.08
CA LYS A 80 1.66 7.18 1.43
C LYS A 80 0.63 6.46 2.29
N LEU A 81 0.37 5.18 2.04
CA LEU A 81 -0.55 4.36 2.82
C LEU A 81 -0.05 4.20 4.25
N PHE A 82 1.20 3.78 4.46
CA PHE A 82 1.71 3.57 5.83
C PHE A 82 1.88 4.88 6.61
N GLN A 83 2.25 5.98 5.94
CA GLN A 83 2.21 7.30 6.55
C GLN A 83 0.80 7.69 7.01
N TYR A 84 -0.22 7.40 6.20
CA TYR A 84 -1.62 7.63 6.57
C TYR A 84 -2.04 6.74 7.75
N LEU A 85 -1.74 5.44 7.73
CA LEU A 85 -2.07 4.52 8.82
C LEU A 85 -1.41 4.91 10.15
N TYR A 86 -0.19 5.43 10.10
CA TYR A 86 0.51 5.97 11.27
C TYR A 86 -0.11 7.29 11.78
N GLN A 87 -0.47 8.20 10.87
CA GLN A 87 -1.11 9.48 11.21
C GLN A 87 -2.48 9.28 11.87
N GLU A 88 -3.30 8.38 11.30
CA GLU A 88 -4.64 8.03 11.79
C GLU A 88 -4.63 7.05 12.98
N LYS A 89 -3.46 6.70 13.51
CA LYS A 89 -3.30 5.80 14.67
C LYS A 89 -3.82 4.37 14.45
N TYR A 90 -4.01 3.94 13.21
CA TYR A 90 -4.26 2.54 12.88
C TYR A 90 -3.01 1.67 13.10
N ARG A 91 -1.83 2.25 12.91
CA ARG A 91 -0.53 1.65 13.26
C ARG A 91 0.28 2.58 14.17
N THR A 92 1.15 1.98 14.96
CA THR A 92 2.10 2.69 15.84
C THR A 92 3.47 2.91 15.19
N ASP A 93 3.67 2.36 14.00
CA ASP A 93 4.92 2.31 13.25
C ASP A 93 4.65 2.50 11.74
N ASP A 94 5.72 2.81 10.99
CA ASP A 94 5.71 2.90 9.52
C ASP A 94 6.73 1.89 8.95
N PRO A 95 6.29 0.67 8.55
CA PRO A 95 7.20 -0.34 7.99
C PRO A 95 7.80 0.05 6.63
N SER A 96 7.28 1.11 5.97
CA SER A 96 7.78 1.59 4.68
C SER A 96 8.91 2.62 4.80
N ALA A 97 9.19 3.08 6.03
CA ALA A 97 10.20 4.09 6.34
C ALA A 97 11.60 3.52 6.60
N VAL A 98 11.76 2.19 6.56
CA VAL A 98 12.99 1.45 6.85
C VAL A 98 13.92 1.36 5.63
#